data_AF-A0A350RLT7-F1
#
_entry.id   AF-A0A350RLT7-F1
#
_cell.length_a   1.000
_cell.length_b   1.000
_cell.length_c   1.000
_cell.angle_alpha   90.00
_cell.angle_beta   90.00
_cell.angle_gamma   90.00
#
_symmetry.space_group_name_H-M   'P 1'
#
loop_
_entity.id
_entity.type
_entity.pdbx_description
1 polymer ?
#
loop_
_entity_poly.entity_id
_entity_poly.type
_entity_poly.pdbx_seq_one_letter_code
_entity_poly.pdbx_strand_id
1 'polypeptide(L)'
;MVLYGTRVFTKFEGYFGERKECEVCHRTYRSAFVRNKVWAHLNYIPLFPVRKTYFKMCPICGNGIELKAKEAKAEMASGSINDQNIQIYAKHFNANKPKGLLAVDTNYEVWLRDANTGEDIGLANNITKDFIKNLRKERGIKTIPIREIQ
;
A
#
# COMPACT_ATOMS: atom_id res chain seq x y z
N MET A 1 31.49 -6.31 16.37
CA MET A 1 31.06 -5.30 15.39
C MET A 1 29.64 -4.87 15.75
N VAL A 2 29.41 -3.59 16.05
CA VAL A 2 28.07 -3.08 16.36
C VAL A 2 27.44 -2.62 15.04
N LEU A 3 26.33 -3.24 14.65
CA LEU A 3 25.57 -2.87 13.45
C LEU A 3 24.44 -1.93 13.85
N TYR A 4 24.54 -0.66 13.43
CA TYR A 4 23.49 0.35 13.58
C TYR A 4 22.77 0.57 12.25
N GLY A 5 21.45 0.66 12.28
CA GLY A 5 20.66 0.97 11.09
C GLY A 5 19.24 1.45 11.44
N THR A 6 18.50 1.89 10.43
CA THR A 6 17.10 2.30 10.59
C THR A 6 16.19 1.46 9.73
N ARG A 7 15.01 1.09 10.27
CA ARG A 7 13.98 0.36 9.53
C ARG A 7 12.66 1.10 9.56
N VAL A 8 11.97 1.14 8.43
CA VAL A 8 10.64 1.74 8.31
C VAL A 8 9.57 0.67 8.48
N PHE A 9 8.64 0.92 9.40
CA PHE A 9 7.41 0.14 9.57
C PHE A 9 6.24 0.96 9.08
N THR A 10 5.57 0.46 8.05
CA THR A 10 4.41 1.10 7.43
C THR A 10 3.12 0.45 7.94
N LYS A 11 2.09 1.27 8.20
CA LYS A 11 0.77 0.80 8.62
C LYS A 11 -0.31 1.63 7.94
N PHE A 12 -1.25 0.96 7.30
CA PHE A 12 -2.47 1.59 6.82
C PHE A 12 -3.37 2.00 7.99
N GLU A 13 -3.76 3.27 8.07
CA GLU A 13 -4.62 3.80 9.12
C GLU A 13 -6.10 3.84 8.71
N GLY A 14 -6.39 4.03 7.42
CA GLY A 14 -7.77 4.11 6.93
C GLY A 14 -7.92 5.12 5.79
N TYR A 15 -9.17 5.32 5.39
CA TYR A 15 -9.57 6.35 4.42
C TYR A 15 -10.28 7.48 5.16
N PHE A 16 -9.80 8.72 4.97
CA PHE A 16 -10.30 9.88 5.69
C PHE A 16 -10.52 11.08 4.77
N GLY A 17 -11.33 12.04 5.26
CA GLY A 17 -11.67 13.26 4.56
C GLY A 17 -12.76 13.09 3.51
N GLU A 18 -12.96 14.15 2.73
CA GLU A 18 -13.93 14.18 1.63
C GLU A 18 -13.43 13.42 0.40
N ARG A 19 -14.37 13.01 -0.47
CA ARG A 19 -14.01 12.43 -1.76
C ARG A 19 -13.43 13.53 -2.63
N LYS A 20 -12.18 13.35 -3.04
CA LYS A 20 -11.49 14.27 -3.95
C LYS A 20 -11.11 13.53 -5.22
N GLU A 21 -11.18 14.24 -6.34
CA GLU A 21 -10.64 13.72 -7.59
C GLU A 21 -9.12 13.70 -7.52
N CYS A 22 -8.51 12.60 -7.96
CA CYS A 22 -7.06 12.51 -8.07
C CYS A 22 -6.58 13.09 -9.39
N GLU A 23 -5.57 13.97 -9.35
CA GLU A 23 -4.96 14.60 -10.53
C GLU A 23 -4.28 13.61 -11.50
N VAL A 24 -3.99 12.39 -11.05
CA VAL A 24 -3.27 11.39 -11.85
C VAL A 24 -4.20 10.34 -12.45
N CYS A 25 -5.15 9.83 -11.67
CA CYS A 25 -6.06 8.78 -12.14
C CYS A 25 -7.49 9.27 -12.39
N HIS A 26 -7.79 10.56 -12.15
CA HIS A 26 -9.10 11.20 -12.36
C HIS A 26 -10.28 10.49 -11.68
N ARG A 27 -9.98 9.73 -10.63
CA ARG A 27 -10.98 8.97 -9.88
C ARG A 27 -11.26 9.65 -8.55
N THR A 28 -12.54 9.65 -8.17
CA THR A 28 -13.04 10.34 -6.99
C THR A 28 -13.12 9.40 -5.78
N TYR A 29 -12.12 9.48 -4.91
CA TYR A 29 -12.02 8.63 -3.71
C TYR A 29 -11.64 9.47 -2.47
N ARG A 30 -11.87 8.92 -1.27
CA ARG A 30 -11.30 9.52 -0.06
C ARG A 30 -9.81 9.20 -0.02
N SER A 31 -9.04 10.06 0.62
CA SER A 31 -7.60 9.87 0.70
C SER A 31 -7.25 8.74 1.66
N ALA A 32 -6.34 7.88 1.24
CA ALA A 32 -5.73 6.83 2.06
C ALA A 32 -4.64 7.43 2.95
N PHE A 33 -4.64 7.06 4.22
CA PHE A 33 -3.60 7.47 5.17
C PHE A 33 -2.73 6.28 5.55
N VAL A 34 -1.43 6.42 5.32
CA VAL A 34 -0.41 5.43 5.70
C VAL A 34 0.56 6.07 6.68
N ARG A 35 0.79 5.41 7.81
CA ARG A 35 1.73 5.85 8.83
C ARG A 35 3.05 5.11 8.68
N ASN A 36 4.14 5.87 8.61
CA ASN A 36 5.50 5.35 8.60
C ASN A 36 6.17 5.65 9.95
N LYS A 37 6.66 4.60 10.60
CA LYS A 37 7.48 4.70 11.82
C LYS A 37 8.90 4.25 11.49
N VAL A 38 9.85 5.18 11.60
CA VAL A 38 11.28 4.86 11.49
C VAL A 38 11.77 4.44 12.86
N TRP A 39 12.33 3.23 12.96
CA TRP A 39 12.92 2.69 14.18
C TRP A 39 14.42 2.59 14.03
N ALA A 40 15.15 3.00 15.05
CA ALA A 40 16.56 2.70 15.19
C ALA A 40 16.72 1.24 15.60
N HIS A 41 17.56 0.52 14.87
CA HIS A 41 17.93 -0.86 15.14
C HIS A 41 19.40 -0.91 15.56
N LEU A 42 19.67 -1.69 16.61
CA LEU A 42 21.01 -2.07 17.04
C LEU A 42 21.08 -3.60 17.02
N ASN A 43 22.01 -4.17 16.25
CA ASN A 43 22.15 -5.61 16.09
C ASN A 43 20.80 -6.30 15.78
N TYR A 44 20.05 -5.76 14.80
CA TYR A 44 18.70 -6.19 14.40
C TYR A 44 17.57 -5.98 15.41
N ILE A 45 17.84 -5.57 16.65
CA ILE A 45 16.80 -5.31 17.66
C ILE A 45 16.28 -3.87 17.50
N PRO A 46 14.97 -3.66 17.28
CA PRO A 46 14.38 -2.31 17.26
C PRO A 46 14.40 -1.73 18.68
N LEU A 47 15.16 -0.65 18.88
CA LEU A 47 15.30 -0.04 20.21
C LEU A 47 14.27 1.06 20.46
N PHE A 48 14.20 2.05 19.57
CA PHE A 48 13.26 3.17 19.75
C PHE A 48 12.79 3.78 18.42
N PRO A 49 11.57 4.33 18.38
CA PRO A 49 11.04 5.04 17.22
C PRO A 49 11.68 6.44 17.12
N VAL A 50 12.39 6.69 16.03
CA VAL A 50 13.10 7.96 15.76
C VAL A 50 12.17 9.00 15.14
N ARG A 51 11.35 8.59 14.15
CA ARG A 51 10.51 9.50 13.39
C ARG A 51 9.16 8.86 13.06
N LYS A 52 8.11 9.70 13.06
CA LYS A 52 6.76 9.32 12.64
C LYS A 52 6.31 10.28 11.54
N THR A 53 6.04 9.74 10.36
CA THR A 53 5.53 10.48 9.21
C THR A 53 4.23 9.86 8.74
N TYR A 54 3.40 10.66 8.08
CA TYR A 54 2.13 10.22 7.55
C TYR A 54 2.12 10.52 6.06
N PHE A 55 1.54 9.63 5.27
CA PHE A 55 1.35 9.82 3.85
C PHE A 55 -0.13 9.87 3.56
N LYS A 56 -0.56 10.94 2.91
CA LYS A 56 -1.90 11.10 2.36
C LYS A 56 -1.81 10.79 0.87
N MET A 57 -2.43 9.70 0.45
CA MET A 57 -2.30 9.19 -0.92
C MET A 57 -3.64 8.81 -1.53
N CYS A 58 -3.70 8.78 -2.85
CA CYS A 58 -4.82 8.20 -3.58
C CYS A 58 -4.81 6.67 -3.37
N PRO A 59 -5.95 6.05 -3.02
CA PRO A 59 -6.03 4.61 -2.82
C PRO A 59 -5.76 3.79 -4.10
N ILE A 60 -5.89 4.42 -5.27
CA ILE A 60 -5.78 3.75 -6.56
C ILE A 60 -4.36 3.83 -7.08
N CYS A 61 -3.88 5.02 -7.45
CA CYS A 61 -2.56 5.19 -8.05
C CYS A 61 -1.43 5.30 -7.03
N GLY A 62 -1.72 5.53 -5.74
CA GLY A 62 -0.70 5.72 -4.72
C GLY A 62 -0.01 7.10 -4.75
N ASN A 63 -0.40 8.00 -5.66
CA ASN A 63 0.12 9.38 -5.65
C ASN A 63 -0.30 10.07 -4.36
N GLY A 64 0.64 10.75 -3.69
CA GLY A 64 0.40 11.32 -2.38
C GLY A 64 1.51 12.20 -1.87
N ILE A 65 1.22 12.87 -0.77
CA ILE A 65 2.13 13.81 -0.10
C ILE A 65 2.46 13.34 1.31
N GLU A 66 3.68 13.63 1.76
CA GLU A 66 4.08 13.43 3.15
C GLU A 66 3.53 14.58 4.01
N LEU A 67 2.82 14.23 5.08
CA LEU A 67 2.27 15.13 6.07
C LEU A 67 2.97 14.96 7.42
N LYS A 68 3.05 16.07 8.16
CA LYS A 68 3.49 16.04 9.55
C LYS A 68 2.41 15.41 10.44
N ALA A 69 2.84 14.83 11.55
CA ALA A 69 1.95 14.10 12.46
C ALA A 69 0.79 14.92 13.04
N LYS A 70 0.95 16.24 13.19
CA LYS A 70 -0.11 17.13 13.69
C LYS A 70 -1.22 17.32 12.64
N GLU A 71 -0.83 17.68 11.42
CA GLU A 71 -1.73 17.89 10.29
C GLU A 71 -2.49 16.61 9.94
N ALA A 72 -1.78 15.49 9.82
CA ALA A 72 -2.40 14.20 9.51
C ALA A 72 -3.43 13.80 10.57
N LYS A 73 -3.15 14.03 11.87
CA LYS A 73 -4.11 13.74 12.93
C LYS A 73 -5.33 14.65 12.90
N ALA A 74 -5.16 15.92 12.55
CA ALA A 74 -6.27 16.85 12.39
C ALA A 74 -7.19 16.39 11.25
N GLU A 75 -6.63 16.05 10.08
CA GLU A 75 -7.41 15.56 8.93
C GLU A 75 -8.10 14.21 9.19
N MET A 76 -7.43 13.30 9.90
CA MET A 76 -8.04 12.02 10.29
C MET A 76 -9.14 12.19 11.34
N ALA A 77 -9.04 13.19 12.23
CA ALA A 77 -10.05 13.48 13.25
C ALA A 77 -11.27 14.22 12.69
N SER A 78 -11.09 15.06 11.66
CA SER A 78 -12.18 15.77 11.01
C SER A 78 -12.95 14.93 9.99
N GLY A 79 -12.41 13.77 9.58
CA GLY A 79 -12.99 12.91 8.56
C GLY A 79 -14.03 11.93 9.09
N SER A 80 -15.12 11.73 8.35
CA SER A 80 -16.07 10.63 8.58
C SER A 80 -15.38 9.27 8.42
N ILE A 81 -15.68 8.36 9.34
CA ILE A 81 -15.06 7.03 9.47
C ILE A 81 -15.70 6.04 8.49
N ASN A 82 -14.88 5.46 7.61
CA ASN A 82 -15.00 4.10 7.06
C ASN A 82 -16.20 3.68 6.21
N ASP A 83 -16.73 4.52 5.30
CA ASP A 83 -17.61 3.94 4.27
C ASP A 83 -16.81 3.18 3.20
N GLN A 84 -15.59 3.62 2.85
CA GLN A 84 -14.83 3.05 1.74
C GLN A 84 -14.14 1.74 2.12
N ASN A 85 -14.56 0.64 1.47
CA ASN A 85 -13.96 -0.67 1.66
C ASN A 85 -13.32 -1.16 0.35
N ILE A 86 -12.01 -0.95 0.25
CA ILE A 86 -11.23 -1.28 -0.94
C ILE A 86 -10.38 -2.53 -0.67
N GLN A 87 -10.51 -3.52 -1.54
CA GLN A 87 -9.75 -4.77 -1.48
C GLN A 87 -8.77 -4.84 -2.63
N ILE A 88 -7.48 -4.93 -2.32
CA ILE A 88 -6.43 -5.12 -3.32
C ILE A 88 -6.10 -6.60 -3.41
N TYR A 89 -6.09 -7.14 -4.61
CA TYR A 89 -5.76 -8.54 -4.89
C TYR A 89 -4.86 -8.65 -6.11
N ALA A 90 -4.08 -9.72 -6.20
CA ALA A 90 -3.23 -9.99 -7.35
C ALA A 90 -3.76 -11.20 -8.11
N LYS A 91 -3.74 -11.16 -9.44
CA LYS A 91 -4.00 -12.32 -10.30
C LYS A 91 -2.69 -12.86 -10.84
N HIS A 92 -2.54 -14.19 -10.93
CA HIS A 92 -1.37 -14.83 -11.53
C HIS A 92 -1.79 -15.68 -12.73
N PHE A 93 -1.33 -15.31 -13.93
CA PHE A 93 -1.79 -15.87 -15.21
C PHE A 93 -1.10 -17.18 -15.60
N ASN A 94 -0.09 -17.62 -14.84
CA ASN A 94 0.76 -18.74 -15.22
C ASN A 94 1.30 -19.48 -13.98
N ALA A 95 0.40 -19.88 -13.07
CA ALA A 95 0.77 -20.56 -11.81
C ALA A 95 1.53 -21.87 -12.01
N ASN A 96 1.25 -22.59 -13.10
CA ASN A 96 1.78 -23.92 -13.36
C ASN A 96 3.08 -23.95 -14.18
N LYS A 97 3.83 -22.85 -14.24
CA LYS A 97 5.12 -22.85 -14.96
C LYS A 97 6.13 -23.78 -14.25
N PRO A 98 6.91 -24.58 -15.00
CA PRO A 98 7.99 -25.36 -14.43
C PRO A 98 9.04 -24.44 -13.78
N LYS A 99 9.42 -24.76 -12.54
CA LYS A 99 10.42 -24.00 -11.78
C LYS A 99 11.74 -23.92 -12.57
N GLY A 100 12.29 -22.72 -12.71
CA GLY A 100 13.66 -22.50 -13.23
C GLY A 100 13.80 -22.16 -14.71
N LEU A 101 12.71 -22.04 -15.48
CA LEU A 101 12.79 -21.71 -16.91
C LEU A 101 12.93 -20.20 -17.21
N LEU A 102 12.56 -19.33 -16.26
CA LEU A 102 12.70 -17.87 -16.35
C LEU A 102 13.26 -17.34 -15.02
N ALA A 103 14.25 -16.45 -15.07
CA ALA A 103 14.86 -15.86 -13.88
C ALA A 103 13.92 -14.90 -13.12
N VAL A 104 12.91 -14.35 -13.82
CA VAL A 104 11.96 -13.37 -13.28
C VAL A 104 10.54 -13.69 -13.75
N ASP A 105 9.64 -14.01 -12.81
CA ASP A 105 8.22 -14.18 -13.10
C ASP A 105 7.50 -12.82 -13.13
N THR A 106 7.11 -12.39 -14.33
CA THR A 106 6.33 -11.15 -14.58
C THR A 106 4.84 -11.40 -14.78
N ASN A 107 4.33 -12.59 -14.50
CA ASN A 107 2.95 -12.98 -14.86
C ASN A 107 1.91 -12.57 -13.81
N TYR A 108 2.15 -11.49 -13.08
CA TYR A 108 1.21 -10.96 -12.10
C TYR A 108 0.49 -9.72 -12.62
N GLU A 109 -0.77 -9.57 -12.23
CA GLU A 109 -1.53 -8.32 -12.34
C GLU A 109 -2.06 -7.94 -10.97
N VAL A 110 -2.11 -6.64 -10.66
CA VAL A 110 -2.72 -6.14 -9.42
C VAL A 110 -4.02 -5.44 -9.75
N TRP A 111 -5.04 -5.83 -9.01
CA TRP A 111 -6.41 -5.35 -9.13
C TRP A 111 -6.88 -4.76 -7.80
N LEU A 112 -7.75 -3.78 -7.92
CA LEU A 112 -8.39 -3.10 -6.80
C LEU A 112 -9.90 -3.23 -6.99
N ARG A 113 -10.56 -3.89 -6.03
CA ARG A 113 -12.02 -3.99 -5.96
C ARG A 113 -12.54 -3.02 -4.94
N ASP A 114 -13.43 -2.12 -5.36
CA ASP A 114 -14.23 -1.36 -4.42
C ASP A 114 -15.45 -2.21 -4.03
N ALA A 115 -15.55 -2.60 -2.76
CA ALA A 115 -16.64 -3.43 -2.27
C ALA A 115 -17.99 -2.69 -2.26
N ASN A 116 -17.98 -1.36 -2.31
CA ASN A 116 -19.19 -0.56 -2.27
C ASN A 116 -19.83 -0.39 -3.66
N THR A 117 -19.02 -0.14 -4.67
CA THR A 117 -19.49 0.01 -6.06
C THR A 117 -19.46 -1.30 -6.83
N GLY A 118 -18.70 -2.29 -6.36
CA GLY A 118 -18.47 -3.55 -7.06
C GLY A 118 -17.52 -3.43 -8.25
N GLU A 119 -16.93 -2.25 -8.47
CA GLU A 119 -16.03 -1.99 -9.58
C GLU A 119 -14.64 -2.59 -9.35
N ASP A 120 -14.13 -3.27 -10.37
CA ASP A 120 -12.76 -3.79 -10.42
C ASP A 120 -11.89 -2.88 -11.30
N ILE A 121 -10.79 -2.41 -10.71
CA ILE A 121 -9.85 -1.47 -11.34
C ILE A 121 -8.49 -2.15 -11.46
N GLY A 122 -7.99 -2.29 -12.70
CA GLY A 122 -6.63 -2.74 -12.96
C GLY A 122 -5.61 -1.66 -12.58
N LEU A 123 -4.65 -1.99 -11.70
CA LEU A 123 -3.61 -1.08 -11.24
C LEU A 123 -2.32 -1.21 -12.04
N ALA A 124 -1.89 -2.45 -12.30
CA ALA A 124 -0.66 -2.74 -13.02
C ALA A 124 -0.68 -4.14 -13.60
N ASN A 125 -0.12 -4.27 -14.81
CA ASN A 125 0.00 -5.54 -15.53
C ASN A 125 1.48 -5.88 -15.75
N ASN A 126 1.78 -7.16 -16.01
CA ASN A 126 3.13 -7.66 -16.28
C ASN A 126 4.15 -7.35 -15.18
N ILE A 127 3.72 -7.42 -13.92
CA ILE A 127 4.57 -7.08 -12.76
C ILE A 127 5.17 -8.33 -12.10
N THR A 128 6.23 -8.11 -11.33
CA THR A 128 6.93 -9.17 -10.60
C THR A 128 6.37 -9.38 -9.20
N LYS A 129 6.67 -10.54 -8.61
CA LYS A 129 6.37 -10.81 -7.19
C LYS A 129 7.00 -9.80 -6.24
N ASP A 130 8.18 -9.27 -6.58
CA ASP A 130 8.86 -8.25 -5.76
C ASP A 130 8.17 -6.89 -5.85
N PHE A 131 7.57 -6.54 -6.99
CA PHE A 131 6.69 -5.38 -7.10
C PHE A 131 5.51 -5.49 -6.13
N ILE A 132 4.85 -6.65 -6.06
CA ILE A 132 3.74 -6.89 -5.09
C ILE A 132 4.24 -6.72 -3.64
N LYS A 133 5.44 -7.23 -3.31
CA LYS A 133 6.03 -7.06 -1.97
C LYS A 133 6.30 -5.58 -1.65
N ASN A 134 6.76 -4.80 -2.63
CA ASN A 134 7.04 -3.38 -2.46
C ASN A 134 5.74 -2.57 -2.31
N LEU A 135 4.74 -2.83 -3.16
CA LEU A 135 3.42 -2.20 -3.08
C LEU A 135 2.75 -2.46 -1.73
N ARG A 136 2.90 -3.68 -1.19
CA ARG A 136 2.46 -4.02 0.17
C ARG A 136 3.12 -3.15 1.24
N LYS A 137 4.44 -2.92 1.14
CA LYS A 137 5.20 -2.07 2.07
C LYS A 137 4.77 -0.62 1.94
N GLU A 138 4.70 -0.07 0.73
CA GLU A 138 4.36 1.34 0.48
C GLU A 138 2.95 1.69 0.97
N ARG A 139 1.97 0.81 0.72
CA ARG A 139 0.59 1.04 1.15
C ARG A 139 0.30 0.61 2.59
N GLY A 140 1.27 0.01 3.28
CA GLY A 140 1.10 -0.46 4.66
C GLY A 140 0.06 -1.57 4.81
N ILE A 141 -0.16 -2.37 3.76
CA ILE A 141 -1.14 -3.47 3.71
C ILE A 141 -0.47 -4.74 4.26
N LYS A 142 -1.20 -5.59 4.99
CA LYS A 142 -0.62 -6.83 5.57
C LYS A 142 -0.47 -7.95 4.53
N THR A 143 -1.47 -8.14 3.70
CA THR A 143 -1.58 -9.25 2.76
C THR A 143 -2.31 -8.81 1.50
N ILE A 144 -1.77 -9.19 0.34
CA ILE A 144 -2.47 -9.09 -0.95
C ILE A 144 -2.73 -10.53 -1.37
N PRO A 145 -3.99 -11.01 -1.35
CA PRO A 145 -4.31 -12.36 -1.77
C PRO A 145 -3.99 -12.53 -3.26
N ILE A 146 -3.31 -13.63 -3.58
CA ILE A 146 -3.05 -14.04 -4.97
C ILE A 146 -4.18 -14.98 -5.37
N ARG A 147 -4.92 -14.61 -6.40
CA ARG A 147 -5.96 -15.44 -7.02
C ARG A 147 -5.37 -16.09 -8.27
N GLU A 148 -5.50 -17.40 -8.36
CA GLU A 148 -5.17 -18.12 -9.58
C GLU A 148 -6.34 -17.97 -10.56
N ILE A 149 -6.02 -17.64 -11.82
CA ILE A 149 -6.99 -17.73 -12.90
C ILE A 149 -6.85 -19.15 -13.43
N GLN A 150 -7.93 -19.93 -13.32
CA GLN A 150 -8.03 -21.26 -13.94
C GLN A 150 -8.25 -21.12 -15.44
#